data_AF-A0A1Z7ZVH1-F1
#
_entry.id   AF-A0A1Z7ZVH1-F1
#
_cell.length_a   1.000
_cell.length_b   1.000
_cell.length_c   1.000
_cell.angle_alpha   90.00
_cell.angle_beta   90.00
_cell.angle_gamma   90.00
#
_symmetry.space_group_name_H-M   'P 1'
#
loop_
_entity.id
_entity.type
_entity.pdbx_description
1 polymer ?
#
loop_
_entity_poly.entity_id
_entity_poly.type
_entity_poly.pdbx_seq_one_letter_code
_entity_poly.pdbx_strand_id
1 'polypeptide(L)'
;MNEPQFKASMIIPKDGKNLWTSIMQNPPKLPEGVTEGQYIVASYAKFSDGITVFGGVAVGPKDQGYNYPLFMVFDNNMHQIGGWPIDTSDWEDFQVSSIQFAVDPNDDEGNYLLEITEAAS
;
A
#
# COMPACT_ATOMS: atom_id res chain seq x y z
N MET A 1 -11.97 -6.29 19.66
CA MET A 1 -11.05 -5.46 18.86
C MET A 1 -11.15 -4.06 19.41
N ASN A 2 -10.03 -3.53 19.91
CA ASN A 2 -9.96 -2.13 20.32
C ASN A 2 -10.01 -1.24 19.08
N GLU A 3 -10.60 -0.05 19.20
CA GLU A 3 -10.59 0.90 18.09
C GLU A 3 -9.16 1.37 17.82
N PRO A 4 -8.72 1.43 16.55
CA PRO A 4 -7.38 1.90 16.21
C PRO A 4 -7.20 3.36 16.65
N GLN A 5 -6.10 3.62 17.35
CA GLN A 5 -5.76 4.92 17.92
C GLN A 5 -5.51 5.98 16.84
N PHE A 6 -4.86 5.58 15.74
CA PHE A 6 -4.49 6.48 14.65
C PHE A 6 -5.20 6.10 13.36
N LYS A 7 -5.74 7.10 12.67
CA LYS A 7 -6.43 6.95 11.39
C LYS A 7 -5.87 7.92 10.38
N ALA A 8 -5.69 7.47 9.15
CA ALA A 8 -5.32 8.33 8.02
C ALA A 8 -5.94 7.77 6.74
N SER A 9 -6.20 8.65 5.77
CA SER A 9 -6.77 8.26 4.49
C SER A 9 -5.71 8.41 3.38
N MET A 10 -5.47 7.33 2.64
CA MET A 10 -4.77 7.36 1.37
C MET A 10 -5.79 7.59 0.27
N ILE A 11 -5.65 8.72 -0.44
CA ILE A 11 -6.52 9.04 -1.57
C ILE A 11 -5.88 8.49 -2.84
N ILE A 12 -6.58 7.59 -3.50
CA ILE A 12 -6.21 7.09 -4.84
C ILE A 12 -7.07 7.78 -5.90
N PRO A 13 -6.69 7.74 -7.19
CA PRO A 13 -7.51 8.33 -8.25
C PRO A 13 -8.94 7.79 -8.24
N LYS A 14 -9.85 8.55 -8.84
CA LYS A 14 -11.20 8.06 -9.13
C LYS A 14 -11.13 6.75 -9.93
N ASP A 15 -11.97 5.78 -9.58
CA ASP A 15 -11.95 4.41 -10.14
C ASP A 15 -10.58 3.71 -9.95
N GLY A 16 -9.78 4.21 -9.01
CA GLY A 16 -8.42 3.78 -8.74
C GLY A 16 -8.34 2.32 -8.32
N LYS A 17 -9.33 1.78 -7.60
CA LYS A 17 -9.33 0.37 -7.21
C LYS A 17 -9.37 -0.54 -8.43
N ASN A 18 -10.29 -0.25 -9.36
CA ASN A 18 -10.42 -1.00 -10.61
C ASN A 18 -9.18 -0.84 -11.50
N LEU A 19 -8.65 0.38 -11.59
CA LEU A 19 -7.44 0.66 -12.36
C LEU A 19 -6.23 -0.09 -11.80
N TRP A 20 -6.03 -0.07 -10.48
CA TRP A 20 -4.88 -0.69 -9.83
C TRP A 20 -5.00 -2.22 -9.85
N THR A 21 -6.20 -2.78 -9.66
CA THR A 21 -6.48 -4.21 -9.94
C THR A 21 -6.12 -4.58 -11.37
N SER A 22 -6.49 -3.75 -12.36
CA SER A 22 -6.16 -4.01 -13.76
C SER A 22 -4.64 -4.03 -14.00
N ILE A 23 -3.89 -3.10 -13.38
CA ILE A 23 -2.43 -3.06 -13.45
C ILE A 23 -1.80 -4.28 -12.78
N MET A 24 -2.37 -4.76 -11.66
CA MET A 24 -1.93 -6.00 -10.99
C MET A 24 -2.05 -7.21 -11.92
N GLN A 25 -3.24 -7.41 -12.47
CA GLN A 25 -3.61 -8.63 -13.19
C GLN A 25 -3.20 -8.62 -14.68
N ASN A 26 -3.01 -7.44 -15.26
CA ASN A 26 -2.62 -7.26 -16.66
C ASN A 26 -1.39 -6.34 -16.74
N PRO A 27 -0.18 -6.84 -16.42
CA PRO A 27 1.00 -6.01 -16.39
C PRO A 27 1.21 -5.24 -17.69
N PRO A 28 1.30 -3.91 -17.65
CA PRO A 28 1.56 -3.13 -18.84
C PRO A 28 2.96 -3.42 -19.38
N LYS A 29 3.19 -3.13 -20.65
CA LYS A 29 4.55 -3.07 -21.17
C LYS A 29 5.26 -1.89 -20.49
N LEU A 30 6.21 -2.21 -19.62
CA LEU A 30 6.95 -1.20 -18.86
C LEU A 30 8.03 -0.52 -19.73
N PRO A 31 8.34 0.76 -19.47
CA PRO A 31 9.49 1.43 -20.04
C PRO A 31 10.81 0.70 -19.74
N GLU A 32 11.80 0.89 -20.60
CA GLU A 32 13.14 0.36 -20.37
C GLU A 32 13.74 0.93 -19.07
N GLY A 33 14.39 0.07 -18.28
CA GLY A 33 14.97 0.44 -16.98
C GLY A 33 14.03 0.31 -15.79
N VAL A 34 12.74 0.01 -16.00
CA VAL A 34 11.83 -0.32 -14.91
C VAL A 34 12.03 -1.77 -14.47
N THR A 35 12.28 -1.98 -13.18
CA THR A 35 12.61 -3.30 -12.60
C THR A 35 11.64 -3.70 -11.50
N GLU A 36 11.68 -4.98 -11.12
CA GLU A 36 10.92 -5.53 -9.99
C GLU A 36 11.02 -4.67 -8.74
N GLY A 37 9.91 -4.55 -8.01
CA GLY A 37 9.80 -3.78 -6.76
C GLY A 37 9.67 -2.27 -6.94
N GLN A 38 9.82 -1.75 -8.17
CA GLN A 38 9.51 -0.34 -8.44
C GLN A 38 8.00 -0.13 -8.56
N TYR A 39 7.51 1.01 -8.05
CA TYR A 39 6.10 1.35 -8.11
C TYR A 39 5.69 1.79 -9.52
N ILE A 40 4.60 1.23 -10.03
CA ILE A 40 3.94 1.63 -11.27
C ILE A 40 2.96 2.77 -10.98
N VAL A 41 2.18 2.61 -9.91
CA VAL A 41 1.26 3.60 -9.35
C VAL A 41 1.39 3.56 -7.84
N ALA A 42 1.28 4.71 -7.20
CA ALA A 42 1.35 4.81 -5.75
C ALA A 42 0.61 6.05 -5.25
N SER A 43 0.25 6.00 -3.97
CA SER A 43 -0.21 7.13 -3.19
C SER A 43 0.37 7.02 -1.78
N TYR A 44 0.04 7.98 -0.93
CA TYR A 44 0.50 7.98 0.46
C TYR A 44 -0.56 8.52 1.41
N ALA A 45 -0.41 8.19 2.68
CA ALA A 45 -1.14 8.77 3.79
C ALA A 45 -0.16 9.12 4.92
N LYS A 46 -0.45 10.20 5.63
CA LYS A 46 0.31 10.62 6.81
C LYS A 46 -0.60 10.62 8.02
N PHE A 47 -0.19 9.88 9.04
CA PHE A 47 -0.84 9.82 10.33
C PHE A 47 -0.43 11.02 11.19
N SER A 48 -1.29 11.36 12.16
CA SER A 48 -1.13 12.55 13.02
C SER A 48 0.09 12.51 13.92
N ASP A 49 0.61 11.33 14.22
CA ASP A 49 1.81 11.09 15.03
C ASP A 49 3.10 11.13 14.21
N GLY A 50 3.00 11.27 12.88
CA GLY A 50 4.12 11.39 11.97
C GLY A 50 4.44 10.13 11.17
N ILE A 51 3.80 8.99 11.46
CA ILE A 51 3.91 7.79 10.62
C ILE A 51 3.39 8.08 9.23
N THR A 52 4.10 7.59 8.21
CA THR A 52 3.70 7.74 6.81
C THR A 52 3.60 6.37 6.16
N VAL A 53 2.50 6.10 5.46
CA VAL A 53 2.35 4.93 4.61
C VAL A 53 2.45 5.37 3.16
N PHE A 54 3.33 4.74 2.39
CA PHE A 54 3.43 4.88 0.94
C PHE A 54 3.08 3.52 0.32
N GLY A 55 2.08 3.49 -0.54
CA GLY A 55 1.56 2.22 -1.04
C GLY A 55 0.98 2.31 -2.44
N GLY A 56 0.95 1.18 -3.12
CA GLY A 56 0.56 1.12 -4.52
C GLY A 56 0.76 -0.24 -5.14
N VAL A 57 0.89 -0.26 -6.47
CA VAL A 57 1.19 -1.47 -7.24
C VAL A 57 2.62 -1.40 -7.73
N ALA A 58 3.41 -2.41 -7.40
CA ALA A 58 4.80 -2.57 -7.79
C ALA A 58 4.95 -3.63 -8.89
N VAL A 59 6.03 -3.47 -9.64
CA VAL A 59 6.41 -4.38 -10.73
C VAL A 59 6.73 -5.76 -10.15
N GLY A 60 6.03 -6.78 -10.65
CA GLY A 60 6.29 -8.16 -10.28
C GLY A 60 7.52 -8.77 -10.95
N PRO A 61 7.93 -9.97 -10.49
CA PRO A 61 9.00 -10.71 -11.13
C PRO A 61 8.69 -10.98 -12.61
N LYS A 62 9.71 -10.80 -13.46
CA LYS A 62 9.55 -10.87 -14.93
C LYS A 62 8.97 -12.21 -15.42
N ASP A 63 9.23 -13.28 -14.69
CA ASP A 63 8.82 -14.65 -14.98
C ASP A 63 7.42 -15.02 -14.45
N GLN A 64 6.83 -14.19 -13.58
CA GLN A 64 5.56 -14.49 -12.94
C GLN A 64 4.33 -13.89 -13.65
N GLY A 65 4.53 -12.86 -14.48
CA GLY A 65 3.47 -12.34 -15.35
C GLY A 65 2.34 -11.59 -14.64
N TYR A 66 2.54 -11.18 -13.38
CA TYR A 66 1.63 -10.31 -12.63
C TYR A 66 2.42 -9.22 -11.90
N ASN A 67 1.75 -8.14 -11.50
CA ASN A 67 2.26 -7.11 -10.58
C ASN A 67 1.61 -7.29 -9.20
N TYR A 68 2.23 -6.74 -8.15
CA TYR A 68 1.76 -6.97 -6.78
C TYR A 68 1.58 -5.66 -6.00
N PRO A 69 0.64 -5.60 -5.06
CA PRO A 69 0.51 -4.48 -4.14
C PRO A 69 1.71 -4.45 -3.21
N LEU A 70 2.22 -3.26 -2.93
CA LEU A 70 3.35 -3.03 -2.04
C LEU A 70 3.07 -1.83 -1.16
N PHE A 71 3.31 -1.97 0.14
CA PHE A 71 3.15 -0.91 1.12
C PHE A 71 4.40 -0.80 1.98
N MET A 72 4.93 0.42 2.07
CA MET A 72 6.05 0.78 2.92
C MET A 72 5.57 1.73 4.00
N VAL A 73 5.99 1.48 5.23
CA VAL A 73 5.70 2.34 6.38
C VAL A 73 6.98 3.05 6.80
N PHE A 74 6.88 4.34 7.11
CA PHE A 74 7.99 5.18 7.50
C PHE A 74 7.72 5.84 8.84
N ASP A 75 8.78 5.99 9.63
CA ASP A 75 8.76 6.76 10.87
C ASP A 75 8.67 8.28 10.60
N ASN A 76 8.61 9.07 11.67
CA ASN A 76 8.54 10.54 11.59
C ASN A 76 9.78 11.20 10.96
N ASN A 77 10.88 10.47 10.80
CA ASN A 77 12.12 10.91 10.16
C ASN A 77 12.26 10.36 8.74
N MET A 78 11.22 9.73 8.20
CA MET A 78 11.22 9.06 6.89
C MET A 78 12.17 7.86 6.79
N HIS A 79 12.53 7.23 7.91
CA HIS A 79 13.18 5.92 7.87
C HIS A 79 12.13 4.83 7.68
N GLN A 80 12.38 3.92 6.75
CA GLN A 80 11.48 2.79 6.53
C GLN A 80 11.50 1.87 7.76
N ILE A 81 10.31 1.55 8.24
CA ILE A 81 10.08 0.57 9.30
C ILE A 81 10.19 -0.83 8.67
N GLY A 82 11.08 -1.64 9.22
CA GLY A 82 11.28 -3.03 8.79
C GLY A 82 10.18 -3.98 9.28
N GLY A 83 10.25 -5.24 8.89
CA GLY A 83 9.34 -6.29 9.39
C GLY A 83 7.99 -6.38 8.67
N TRP A 84 7.81 -5.66 7.56
CA TRP A 84 6.57 -5.66 6.76
C TRP A 84 5.30 -5.39 7.58
N PRO A 85 5.17 -4.18 8.17
CA PRO A 85 3.98 -3.83 8.97
C PRO A 85 2.64 -4.06 8.25
N ILE A 86 2.65 -3.95 6.93
CA ILE A 86 1.51 -4.27 6.06
C ILE A 86 1.95 -5.40 5.12
N ASP A 87 1.34 -6.56 5.28
CA ASP A 87 1.53 -7.72 4.39
C ASP A 87 0.37 -7.79 3.38
N THR A 88 0.73 -7.83 2.11
CA THR A 88 -0.22 -7.89 0.99
C THR A 88 0.03 -9.10 0.09
N SER A 89 0.77 -10.10 0.58
CA SER A 89 1.15 -11.30 -0.18
C SER A 89 -0.05 -12.12 -0.67
N ASP A 90 -1.15 -12.14 0.08
CA ASP A 90 -2.38 -12.87 -0.26
C ASP A 90 -3.37 -12.06 -1.13
N TRP A 91 -3.00 -10.86 -1.60
CA TRP A 91 -3.92 -10.01 -2.35
C TRP A 91 -3.93 -10.34 -3.84
N GLU A 92 -5.08 -10.81 -4.32
CA GLU A 92 -5.31 -11.09 -5.74
C GLU A 92 -5.79 -9.84 -6.53
N ASP A 93 -6.24 -8.80 -5.82
CA ASP A 93 -6.73 -7.53 -6.38
C ASP A 93 -6.48 -6.34 -5.43
N PHE A 94 -6.78 -5.13 -5.90
CA PHE A 94 -6.69 -3.89 -5.12
C PHE A 94 -8.09 -3.37 -4.69
N GLN A 95 -8.96 -4.23 -4.16
CA GLN A 95 -10.31 -3.82 -3.73
C GLN A 95 -10.41 -3.47 -2.24
N VAL A 96 -9.31 -3.56 -1.50
CA VAL A 96 -9.23 -3.17 -0.10
C VAL A 96 -9.76 -1.76 0.15
N SER A 97 -10.51 -1.58 1.24
CA SER A 97 -11.03 -0.27 1.66
C SER A 97 -10.35 0.27 2.91
N SER A 98 -9.72 -0.61 3.68
CA SER A 98 -8.93 -0.23 4.85
C SER A 98 -7.92 -1.31 5.20
N ILE A 99 -6.80 -0.91 5.77
CA ILE A 99 -5.76 -1.78 6.31
C ILE A 99 -5.54 -1.41 7.77
N GLN A 100 -5.73 -2.37 8.68
CA GLN A 100 -5.32 -2.21 10.06
C GLN A 100 -3.92 -2.81 10.23
N PHE A 101 -3.00 -2.08 10.85
CA PHE A 101 -1.62 -2.52 11.02
C PHE A 101 -0.99 -2.00 12.32
N ALA A 102 0.12 -2.60 12.71
CA ALA A 102 0.96 -2.19 13.84
C ALA A 102 2.37 -1.86 13.36
N VAL A 103 2.99 -0.83 13.95
CA VAL A 103 4.40 -0.51 13.71
C VAL A 103 5.34 -1.14 14.75
N ASP A 104 4.82 -1.46 15.93
CA ASP A 104 5.52 -2.26 16.94
C ASP A 104 5.22 -3.75 16.66
N PRO A 105 6.23 -4.60 16.39
CA PRO A 105 6.00 -6.02 16.14
C PRO A 105 5.47 -6.78 17.36
N ASN A 106 5.47 -6.18 18.55
CA ASN A 106 4.87 -6.76 19.77
C ASN A 106 3.43 -6.25 20.02
N ASP A 107 2.91 -5.39 19.15
CA ASP A 107 1.53 -4.90 19.20
C ASP A 107 0.64 -5.78 18.31
N ASP A 108 -0.04 -6.74 18.95
CA ASP A 108 -0.96 -7.66 18.27
C ASP A 108 -2.32 -7.00 17.94
N GLU A 109 -2.59 -5.78 18.42
CA GLU A 109 -3.91 -5.16 18.31
C GLU A 109 -4.06 -4.25 17.08
N GLY A 110 -2.96 -3.78 16.50
CA GLY A 110 -2.96 -2.94 15.30
C GLY A 110 -3.50 -1.54 15.58
N ASN A 111 -2.64 -0.67 16.10
CA ASN A 111 -3.02 0.69 16.50
C ASN A 111 -3.32 1.69 15.36
N TYR A 112 -3.09 1.30 14.09
CA TYR A 112 -3.23 2.17 12.93
C TYR A 112 -4.29 1.63 11.97
N LEU A 113 -5.13 2.52 11.47
CA LEU A 113 -6.07 2.25 10.38
C LEU A 113 -5.77 3.18 9.20
N LEU A 114 -5.30 2.57 8.12
CA LEU A 114 -5.22 3.21 6.81
C LEU A 114 -6.55 3.03 6.10
N GLU A 115 -7.27 4.10 5.82
CA GLU A 115 -8.44 4.08 4.93
C GLU A 115 -7.98 4.33 3.49
N ILE A 116 -8.51 3.55 2.54
CA ILE A 116 -8.19 3.70 1.12
C ILE A 116 -9.45 4.20 0.42
N THR A 117 -9.38 5.44 -0.03
CA THR A 117 -10.52 6.18 -0.58
C THR A 117 -10.23 6.63 -2.00
N GLU A 118 -11.22 6.52 -2.87
CA GLU A 118 -11.11 7.03 -4.24
C GLU A 118 -11.46 8.52 -4.27
N ALA A 119 -10.73 9.29 -5.06
CA ALA A 119 -11.03 10.69 -5.28
C ALA A 119 -12.41 10.87 -5.93
N ALA A 120 -13.12 11.94 -5.56
CA ALA A 120 -14.46 12.22 -6.08
C ALA A 120 -14.47 12.65 -7.55
N SER A 121 -13.39 13.27 -8.03
CA SER A 121 -13.25 13.83 -9.39
C SER A 121 -11.80 13.85 -9.86
#